data_AF-A0A2M7BBB2-F1
#
_entry.id   AF-A0A2M7BBB2-F1
#
_cell.length_a   1.000
_cell.length_b   1.000
_cell.length_c   1.000
_cell.angle_alpha   90.00
_cell.angle_beta   90.00
_cell.angle_gamma   90.00
#
_symmetry.space_group_name_H-M   'P 1'
#
loop_
_entity.id
_entity.type
_entity.pdbx_description
1 polymer ?
#
loop_
_entity_poly.entity_id
_entity_poly.type
_entity_poly.pdbx_seq_one_letter_code
_entity_poly.pdbx_strand_id
1 'polypeptide(L)'
;MQRFIKIFFILILLLGTVYLVLPAPDNFPGLPDAVKSIEPGDTTQMANVSAYYTDLSRKEVVDFYFNYFSRSPFLNIPLISYKLNHPPERIREVLRGTQQSTYVEEIVHPFRESVFVSGFEWNNDPFTPPWAQKQNILIVNGKTYQFKVTVFYQTSSIWMRLIIFYLAMGLCCLLINETGRLIKRLKHES
;
A
#
# COMPACT_ATOMS: atom_id res chain seq x y z
N MET A 1 10.96 -24.28 28.17
CA MET A 1 10.01 -23.89 27.10
C MET A 1 9.20 -22.62 27.44
N GLN A 2 8.51 -22.52 28.59
CA GLN A 2 7.64 -21.35 28.87
C GLN A 2 8.36 -20.00 29.02
N ARG A 3 9.57 -19.93 29.58
CA ARG A 3 10.32 -18.66 29.71
C ARG A 3 10.77 -18.12 28.35
N PHE A 4 11.24 -18.98 27.45
CA PHE A 4 11.69 -18.60 26.11
C PHE A 4 10.53 -18.04 25.28
N ILE A 5 9.37 -18.70 25.28
CA ILE A 5 8.16 -18.23 24.59
C ILE A 5 7.72 -16.87 25.12
N LYS A 6 7.75 -16.66 26.44
CA LYS A 6 7.41 -15.37 27.05
C LYS A 6 8.38 -14.26 26.62
N ILE A 7 9.68 -14.52 26.65
CA ILE A 7 10.70 -13.55 26.23
C ILE A 7 10.53 -13.20 24.75
N PHE A 8 10.34 -14.21 23.90
CA PHE A 8 10.10 -14.02 22.47
C PHE A 8 8.84 -13.19 22.20
N PHE A 9 7.75 -13.47 22.92
CA PHE A 9 6.51 -12.71 22.79
C PHE A 9 6.65 -11.25 23.22
N ILE A 10 7.34 -11.00 24.34
CA ILE A 10 7.64 -9.64 24.82
C ILE A 10 8.50 -8.89 23.79
N LEU A 11 9.49 -9.57 23.20
CA LEU A 11 10.33 -8.98 22.17
C LEU A 11 9.52 -8.59 20.93
N ILE A 12 8.64 -9.46 20.43
CA ILE A 12 7.75 -9.15 19.31
C ILE A 12 6.84 -7.98 19.66
N LEU A 13 6.27 -7.96 20.87
CA LEU A 13 5.39 -6.89 21.30
C LEU A 13 6.13 -5.55 21.32
N LEU A 14 7.36 -5.51 21.83
CA LEU A 14 8.17 -4.30 21.88
C LEU A 14 8.57 -3.85 20.47
N LEU A 15 9.11 -4.75 19.64
CA LEU A 15 9.52 -4.43 18.26
C LEU A 15 8.32 -4.01 17.40
N GLY A 16 7.20 -4.71 17.51
CA GLY A 16 5.96 -4.39 16.81
C GLY A 16 5.40 -3.03 17.23
N THR A 17 5.40 -2.73 18.53
CA THR A 17 4.96 -1.41 19.03
C THR A 17 5.83 -0.29 18.46
N VAL A 18 7.16 -0.43 18.52
CA VAL A 18 8.09 0.56 17.94
C VAL A 18 7.81 0.73 16.44
N TYR A 19 7.65 -0.36 15.70
CA TYR A 19 7.34 -0.33 14.27
C TYR A 19 6.03 0.39 13.94
N LEU A 20 4.97 0.19 14.73
CA LEU A 20 3.65 0.78 14.48
C LEU A 20 3.53 2.25 14.87
N VAL A 21 4.36 2.71 15.82
CA VAL A 21 4.41 4.10 16.26
C VAL A 21 5.28 4.97 15.35
N LEU A 22 6.14 4.37 14.51
CA LEU A 22 6.92 5.13 13.54
C LEU A 22 6.01 6.02 12.67
N PRO A 23 6.43 7.27 12.40
CA PRO A 23 5.64 8.19 11.59
C PRO A 23 5.49 7.65 10.17
N ALA A 24 4.33 7.95 9.59
CA ALA A 24 4.01 7.70 8.19
C ALA A 24 4.76 8.71 7.29
N PRO A 25 5.06 8.37 6.02
CA PRO A 25 5.55 9.35 5.06
C PRO A 25 4.46 10.37 4.73
N ASP A 26 4.67 11.64 5.09
CA ASP A 26 3.66 12.69 4.85
C ASP A 26 3.80 13.35 3.47
N ASN A 27 4.99 13.31 2.87
CA ASN A 27 5.28 13.97 1.59
C ASN A 27 5.70 12.96 0.53
N PHE A 28 4.78 12.55 -0.34
CA PHE A 28 5.14 11.69 -1.47
C PHE A 28 5.87 12.49 -2.55
N PRO A 29 7.03 12.01 -3.04
CA PRO A 29 7.73 12.69 -4.12
C PRO A 29 6.92 12.63 -5.41
N GLY A 30 7.02 13.68 -6.21
CA GLY A 30 6.53 13.68 -7.58
C GLY A 30 7.34 12.71 -8.44
N LEU A 31 6.70 12.10 -9.43
CA LEU A 31 7.41 11.31 -10.43
C LEU A 31 8.38 12.20 -11.23
N PRO A 32 9.59 11.71 -11.53
CA PRO A 32 10.52 12.43 -12.40
C PRO A 32 9.95 12.53 -13.82
N ASP A 33 10.27 13.63 -14.51
CA ASP A 33 9.86 13.89 -15.90
C ASP A 33 8.36 13.78 -16.17
N ALA A 34 7.54 13.99 -15.13
CA ALA A 34 6.10 13.87 -15.18
C ALA A 34 5.41 15.22 -14.93
N VAL A 35 4.28 15.43 -15.60
CA VAL A 35 3.43 16.61 -15.39
C VAL A 35 2.34 16.27 -14.40
N LYS A 36 2.25 17.04 -13.32
CA LYS A 36 1.24 16.83 -12.29
C LYS A 36 -0.16 17.21 -12.80
N SER A 37 -1.12 16.32 -12.63
CA SER A 37 -2.51 16.54 -13.03
C SER A 37 -3.23 17.48 -12.07
N ILE A 38 -3.97 18.42 -12.66
CA ILE A 38 -4.87 19.37 -11.98
C ILE A 38 -6.35 19.07 -12.26
N GLU A 39 -6.65 17.94 -12.90
CA GLU A 39 -8.03 17.57 -13.22
C GLU A 39 -8.89 17.37 -11.95
N PRO A 40 -10.22 17.59 -12.04
CA PRO A 40 -11.12 17.32 -10.94
C PRO A 40 -11.02 15.88 -10.41
N GLY A 41 -10.93 15.76 -9.08
CA GLY A 41 -10.77 14.51 -8.35
C GLY A 41 -9.37 13.91 -8.39
N ASP A 42 -8.38 14.65 -8.91
CA ASP A 42 -6.96 14.32 -8.79
C ASP A 42 -6.33 15.17 -7.66
N THR A 43 -5.14 15.72 -7.89
CA THR A 43 -4.26 16.20 -6.82
C THR A 43 -4.75 17.43 -6.07
N THR A 44 -5.59 18.27 -6.69
CA THR A 44 -6.02 19.53 -6.08
C THR A 44 -7.19 19.34 -5.12
N GLN A 45 -7.96 18.25 -5.26
CA GLN A 45 -9.18 18.01 -4.50
C GLN A 45 -9.00 16.99 -3.38
N MET A 46 -8.02 16.09 -3.47
CA MET A 46 -7.78 15.04 -2.48
C MET A 46 -6.33 15.10 -1.99
N ALA A 47 -6.14 15.40 -0.69
CA ALA A 47 -4.82 15.58 -0.10
C ALA A 47 -3.90 14.34 -0.20
N ASN A 48 -4.51 13.14 -0.22
CA ASN A 48 -3.79 11.86 -0.24
C ASN A 48 -3.67 11.26 -1.65
N VAL A 49 -4.08 12.00 -2.68
CA VAL A 49 -4.06 11.54 -4.06
C VAL A 49 -3.14 12.46 -4.85
N SER A 50 -2.32 11.87 -5.71
CA SER A 50 -1.54 12.63 -6.68
C SER A 50 -1.58 11.92 -8.01
N ALA A 51 -1.95 12.64 -9.06
CA ALA A 51 -1.93 12.09 -10.41
C ALA A 51 -0.91 12.81 -11.29
N TYR A 52 -0.31 12.07 -12.22
CA TYR A 52 0.80 12.49 -13.05
C TYR A 52 0.63 11.94 -14.46
N TYR A 53 0.95 12.76 -15.47
CA TYR A 53 1.14 12.33 -16.85
C TYR A 53 2.62 12.05 -17.07
N THR A 54 2.95 10.85 -17.55
CA THR A 54 4.32 10.40 -17.70
C THR A 54 4.44 9.38 -18.84
N ASP A 55 5.66 9.23 -19.32
CA ASP A 55 6.03 8.20 -20.31
C ASP A 55 6.76 7.02 -19.64
N LEU A 56 6.95 7.08 -18.31
CA LEU A 56 7.54 6.01 -17.51
C LEU A 56 6.66 4.75 -17.53
N SER A 57 7.30 3.60 -17.68
CA SER A 57 6.64 2.31 -17.65
C SER A 57 6.09 1.98 -16.26
N ARG A 58 5.13 1.05 -16.20
CA ARG A 58 4.58 0.48 -14.95
C ARG A 58 5.67 0.12 -13.94
N LYS A 59 6.71 -0.59 -14.40
CA LYS A 59 7.79 -1.06 -13.52
C LYS A 59 8.57 0.10 -12.92
N GLU A 60 8.94 1.09 -13.73
CA GLU A 60 9.72 2.25 -13.27
C GLU A 60 8.95 3.06 -12.23
N VAL A 61 7.66 3.31 -12.48
CA VAL A 61 6.78 4.03 -11.56
C VAL A 61 6.64 3.29 -10.23
N VAL A 62 6.35 1.99 -10.27
CA VAL A 62 6.18 1.17 -9.07
C VAL A 62 7.48 1.08 -8.29
N ASP A 63 8.60 0.81 -8.96
CA ASP A 63 9.91 0.68 -8.30
C ASP A 63 10.34 2.02 -7.68
N PHE A 64 10.05 3.16 -8.32
CA PHE A 64 10.27 4.49 -7.75
C PHE A 64 9.54 4.66 -6.41
N TYR A 65 8.22 4.40 -6.39
CA TYR A 65 7.43 4.52 -5.16
C TYR A 65 7.78 3.46 -4.12
N PHE A 66 8.13 2.24 -4.53
CA PHE A 66 8.57 1.19 -3.63
C PHE A 66 9.89 1.56 -2.92
N ASN A 67 10.86 2.10 -3.66
CA ASN A 67 12.14 2.53 -3.10
C ASN A 67 11.97 3.69 -2.11
N TYR A 68 11.06 4.62 -2.39
CA TYR A 68 10.72 5.69 -1.47
C TYR A 68 10.01 5.16 -0.21
N PHE A 69 8.97 4.34 -0.41
CA PHE A 69 8.08 3.91 0.66
C PHE A 69 8.69 2.85 1.57
N SER A 70 9.58 2.00 1.05
CA SER A 70 10.22 0.91 1.80
C SER A 70 11.20 1.35 2.90
N ARG A 71 11.29 2.64 3.18
CA ARG A 71 12.17 3.21 4.20
C ARG A 71 11.39 4.11 5.14
N SER A 72 11.79 4.11 6.40
CA SER A 72 11.22 5.01 7.41
C SER A 72 11.61 6.45 7.06
N PRO A 73 10.66 7.39 7.01
CA PRO A 73 10.95 8.80 6.72
C PRO A 73 11.78 9.45 7.83
N PHE A 74 11.73 8.91 9.06
CA PHE A 74 12.41 9.49 10.22
C PHE A 74 13.83 8.95 10.42
N LEU A 75 14.02 7.62 10.32
CA LEU A 75 15.30 6.97 10.63
C LEU A 75 16.03 6.44 9.39
N ASN A 76 15.42 6.54 8.20
CA ASN A 76 15.93 5.98 6.95
C ASN A 76 16.27 4.47 7.03
N ILE A 77 15.61 3.76 7.96
CA ILE A 77 15.76 2.31 8.13
C ILE A 77 14.82 1.58 7.17
N PRO A 78 15.21 0.41 6.64
CA PRO A 78 14.34 -0.40 5.81
C PRO A 78 13.11 -0.86 6.61
N LEU A 79 11.93 -0.71 6.02
CA LEU A 79 10.67 -1.20 6.55
C LEU A 79 10.26 -2.50 5.83
N ILE A 80 9.53 -3.35 6.54
CA ILE A 80 8.95 -4.55 5.96
C ILE A 80 7.85 -4.12 4.98
N SER A 81 8.13 -4.24 3.69
CA SER A 81 7.31 -3.70 2.62
C SER A 81 7.11 -4.72 1.51
N TYR A 82 5.88 -4.87 1.02
CA TYR A 82 5.54 -5.83 -0.03
C TYR A 82 4.82 -5.17 -1.19
N LYS A 83 5.04 -5.69 -2.40
CA LYS A 83 4.28 -5.32 -3.60
C LYS A 83 3.21 -6.36 -3.86
N LEU A 84 1.96 -5.92 -3.97
CA LEU A 84 0.81 -6.74 -4.32
C LEU A 84 0.25 -6.26 -5.65
N ASN A 85 0.05 -7.17 -6.59
CA ASN A 85 -0.59 -6.88 -7.86
C ASN A 85 -2.10 -7.11 -7.72
N HIS A 86 -2.90 -6.14 -8.12
CA HIS A 86 -4.36 -6.18 -8.04
C HIS A 86 -4.99 -6.08 -9.43
N PRO A 87 -6.23 -6.59 -9.58
CA PRO A 87 -6.99 -6.36 -10.80
C PRO A 87 -7.28 -4.85 -10.98
N PRO A 88 -7.38 -4.34 -12.22
CA PRO A 88 -7.58 -2.91 -12.47
C PRO A 88 -8.86 -2.32 -11.85
N GLU A 89 -9.88 -3.15 -11.61
CA GLU A 89 -11.13 -2.76 -10.96
C GLU A 89 -10.92 -2.36 -9.51
N ARG A 90 -9.86 -2.83 -8.84
CA ARG A 90 -9.58 -2.56 -7.42
C ARG A 90 -9.49 -1.07 -7.11
N ILE A 91 -8.99 -0.26 -8.04
CA ILE A 91 -8.89 1.19 -7.82
C ILE A 91 -10.27 1.86 -7.76
N ARG A 92 -11.30 1.25 -8.39
CA ARG A 92 -12.67 1.76 -8.34
C ARG A 92 -13.29 1.61 -6.97
N GLU A 93 -12.91 0.54 -6.26
CA GLU A 93 -13.34 0.26 -4.89
C GLU A 93 -12.60 1.13 -3.87
N VAL A 94 -11.30 1.34 -4.09
CA VAL A 94 -10.41 1.98 -3.11
C VAL A 94 -10.40 3.50 -3.23
N LEU A 95 -10.45 4.04 -4.45
CA LEU A 95 -10.35 5.48 -4.71
C LEU A 95 -11.68 6.09 -5.15
N ARG A 96 -12.14 5.75 -6.36
CA ARG A 96 -13.40 6.28 -6.92
C ARG A 96 -13.94 5.38 -8.03
N GLY A 97 -15.26 5.17 -8.04
CA GLY A 97 -15.93 4.29 -9.00
C GLY A 97 -15.72 4.64 -10.48
N THR A 98 -15.41 5.90 -10.78
CA THR A 98 -15.16 6.40 -12.15
C THR A 98 -13.72 6.29 -12.60
N GLN A 99 -12.79 5.85 -11.74
CA GLN A 99 -11.37 5.75 -12.10
C GLN A 99 -11.16 4.64 -13.15
N GLN A 100 -10.55 5.03 -14.26
CA GLN A 100 -10.04 4.09 -15.26
C GLN A 100 -8.59 3.73 -14.92
N SER A 101 -8.25 2.46 -15.07
CA SER A 101 -6.87 1.98 -14.94
C SER A 101 -6.66 0.73 -15.76
N THR A 102 -5.42 0.55 -16.21
CA THR A 102 -4.93 -0.65 -16.89
C THR A 102 -4.20 -1.55 -15.91
N TYR A 103 -3.62 -0.99 -14.84
CA TYR A 103 -3.02 -1.75 -13.76
C TYR A 103 -3.17 -1.06 -12.40
N VAL A 104 -3.10 -1.87 -11.35
CA VAL A 104 -3.08 -1.42 -9.96
C VAL A 104 -2.07 -2.26 -9.20
N GLU A 105 -1.12 -1.59 -8.55
CA GLU A 105 -0.22 -2.21 -7.59
C GLU A 105 -0.38 -1.54 -6.23
N GLU A 106 -0.32 -2.34 -5.18
CA GLU A 106 -0.35 -1.87 -3.81
C GLU A 106 1.00 -2.16 -3.16
N ILE A 107 1.58 -1.14 -2.54
CA ILE A 107 2.76 -1.27 -1.69
C ILE A 107 2.29 -1.22 -0.25
N VAL A 108 2.51 -2.29 0.50
CA VAL A 108 1.94 -2.47 1.84
C VAL A 108 3.02 -2.48 2.92
N HIS A 109 2.81 -1.68 3.96
CA HIS A 109 3.40 -1.88 5.28
C HIS A 109 2.41 -2.61 6.18
N PRO A 110 2.69 -3.87 6.57
CA PRO A 110 1.77 -4.66 7.39
C PRO A 110 1.34 -3.90 8.64
N PHE A 111 0.04 -3.92 8.97
CA PHE A 111 -0.56 -3.24 10.11
C PHE A 111 -0.39 -1.71 10.16
N ARG A 112 0.07 -1.05 9.10
CA ARG A 112 0.35 0.39 9.11
C ARG A 112 -0.39 1.17 8.04
N GLU A 113 0.16 1.20 6.84
CA GLU A 113 -0.28 2.02 5.73
C GLU A 113 -0.06 1.27 4.42
N SER A 114 -0.77 1.70 3.38
CA SER A 114 -0.54 1.21 2.03
C SER A 114 -0.59 2.34 1.01
N VAL A 115 0.08 2.13 -0.11
CA VAL A 115 0.11 3.05 -1.24
C VAL A 115 -0.39 2.28 -2.45
N PHE A 116 -1.42 2.80 -3.09
CA PHE A 116 -1.92 2.29 -4.35
C PHE A 116 -1.32 3.11 -5.49
N VAL A 117 -0.67 2.43 -6.42
CA VAL A 117 -0.13 2.97 -7.65
C VAL A 117 -0.97 2.41 -8.79
N SER A 118 -1.78 3.26 -9.39
CA SER A 118 -2.63 2.92 -10.52
C SER A 118 -2.13 3.62 -11.76
N GLY A 119 -2.06 2.92 -12.89
CA GLY A 119 -1.73 3.52 -14.16
C GLY A 119 -2.80 3.23 -15.20
N PHE A 120 -3.17 4.27 -15.95
CA PHE A 120 -4.01 4.20 -17.12
C PHE A 120 -3.14 4.38 -18.37
N GLU A 121 -3.22 3.41 -19.27
CA GLU A 121 -2.54 3.41 -20.55
C GLU A 121 -3.59 3.56 -21.66
N TRP A 122 -3.55 4.68 -22.40
CA TRP A 122 -4.64 5.04 -23.31
C TRP A 122 -4.76 4.11 -24.53
N ASN A 123 -3.65 3.51 -24.99
CA ASN A 123 -3.62 2.59 -26.14
C ASN A 123 -3.82 1.11 -25.75
N ASN A 124 -3.91 0.82 -24.46
CA ASN A 124 -3.98 -0.54 -23.92
C ASN A 124 -5.05 -0.61 -22.82
N ASP A 125 -6.15 0.10 -23.02
CA ASP A 125 -7.30 0.05 -22.13
C ASP A 125 -8.18 -1.18 -22.49
N PRO A 126 -8.32 -2.17 -21.59
CA PRO A 126 -9.14 -3.36 -21.85
C PRO A 126 -10.64 -3.04 -21.93
N PHE A 127 -11.08 -1.88 -21.43
CA PHE A 127 -12.49 -1.50 -21.41
C PHE A 127 -12.92 -0.68 -22.63
N THR A 128 -11.98 -0.13 -23.40
CA THR A 128 -12.26 0.69 -24.58
C THR A 128 -11.93 -0.08 -25.86
N PRO A 129 -12.88 -0.23 -26.81
CA PRO A 129 -12.60 -0.93 -28.05
C PRO A 129 -11.54 -0.19 -28.90
N PRO A 130 -10.72 -0.90 -29.70
CA PRO A 130 -9.55 -0.32 -30.38
C PRO A 130 -9.83 0.91 -31.25
N TRP A 131 -11.02 0.98 -31.84
CA TRP A 131 -11.44 2.10 -32.69
C TRP A 131 -11.78 3.38 -31.90
N ALA A 132 -12.09 3.27 -30.60
CA ALA A 132 -12.42 4.39 -29.72
C ALA A 132 -11.22 4.87 -28.88
N GLN A 133 -10.15 4.08 -28.76
CA GLN A 133 -8.96 4.41 -27.93
C GLN A 133 -8.28 5.73 -28.31
N LYS A 134 -8.38 6.14 -29.58
CA LYS A 134 -7.84 7.44 -30.06
C LYS A 134 -8.47 8.66 -29.36
N GLN A 135 -9.65 8.50 -28.75
CA GLN A 135 -10.30 9.56 -27.98
C GLN A 135 -9.70 9.74 -26.59
N ASN A 136 -8.99 8.72 -26.08
CA ASN A 136 -8.40 8.72 -24.74
C ASN A 136 -6.94 9.19 -24.72
N ILE A 137 -6.42 9.72 -25.85
CA ILE A 137 -5.04 10.20 -25.94
C ILE A 137 -4.82 11.31 -24.92
N LEU A 138 -3.77 11.15 -24.10
CA LEU A 138 -3.45 12.07 -23.02
C LEU A 138 -2.59 13.21 -23.55
N ILE A 139 -3.21 14.33 -23.92
CA ILE A 139 -2.51 15.53 -24.41
C ILE A 139 -2.50 16.60 -23.33
N VAL A 140 -1.32 16.95 -22.83
CA VAL A 140 -1.14 17.98 -21.80
C VAL A 140 -0.04 18.93 -22.24
N ASN A 141 -0.33 20.23 -22.26
CA ASN A 141 0.59 21.29 -22.71
C ASN A 141 1.16 21.04 -24.12
N GLY A 142 0.36 20.46 -25.02
CA GLY A 142 0.78 20.13 -26.39
C GLY A 142 1.70 18.92 -26.53
N LYS A 143 2.02 18.22 -25.43
CA LYS A 143 2.75 16.95 -25.44
C LYS A 143 1.78 15.78 -25.18
N THR A 144 1.93 14.72 -25.96
CA THR A 144 1.24 13.45 -25.73
C THR A 144 2.00 12.62 -24.70
N TYR A 145 1.27 12.06 -23.74
CA TYR A 145 1.80 11.15 -22.73
C TYR A 145 1.24 9.75 -22.91
N GLN A 146 2.07 8.75 -22.62
CA GLN A 146 1.66 7.35 -22.71
C GLN A 146 0.78 6.93 -21.53
N PHE A 147 1.09 7.40 -20.32
CA PHE A 147 0.45 6.96 -19.10
C PHE A 147 -0.10 8.14 -18.28
N LYS A 148 -1.24 7.90 -17.65
CA LYS A 148 -1.72 8.68 -16.50
C LYS A 148 -1.59 7.82 -15.25
N VAL A 149 -0.70 8.18 -14.35
CA VAL A 149 -0.47 7.47 -13.08
C VAL A 149 -1.18 8.21 -11.97
N THR A 150 -1.97 7.50 -11.18
CA THR A 150 -2.57 8.00 -9.95
C THR A 150 -1.98 7.23 -8.77
N VAL A 151 -1.44 7.98 -7.82
CA VAL A 151 -0.96 7.47 -6.54
C VAL A 151 -1.93 7.87 -5.45
N PHE A 152 -2.39 6.89 -4.71
CA PHE A 152 -3.29 7.09 -3.58
C PHE A 152 -2.65 6.53 -2.30
N TYR A 153 -2.51 7.38 -1.30
CA TYR A 153 -1.91 7.02 -0.03
C TYR A 153 -2.97 6.78 1.05
N GLN A 154 -2.98 5.58 1.62
CA GLN A 154 -3.90 5.20 2.68
C GLN A 154 -3.17 5.12 4.03
N THR A 155 -3.39 6.14 4.85
CA THR A 155 -2.91 6.21 6.23
C THR A 155 -3.89 5.59 7.21
N SER A 156 -3.37 4.94 8.26
CA SER A 156 -4.17 4.56 9.42
C SER A 156 -3.78 5.39 10.65
N SER A 157 -4.73 5.65 11.53
CA SER A 157 -4.44 6.29 12.83
C SER A 157 -3.54 5.38 13.68
N ILE A 158 -2.51 5.97 14.31
CA ILE A 158 -1.57 5.24 15.20
C ILE A 158 -2.33 4.46 16.27
N TRP A 159 -3.38 5.06 16.84
CA TRP A 159 -4.22 4.41 17.85
C TRP A 159 -4.90 3.15 17.33
N MET A 160 -5.45 3.19 16.11
CA MET A 160 -6.09 2.03 15.50
C MET A 160 -5.09 0.92 15.22
N ARG A 161 -3.89 1.27 14.73
CA ARG A 161 -2.80 0.31 14.50
C ARG A 161 -2.43 -0.42 15.80
N LEU A 162 -2.26 0.31 16.89
CA LEU A 162 -1.91 -0.24 18.20
C LEU A 162 -3.02 -1.10 18.78
N ILE A 163 -4.29 -0.67 18.70
CA ILE A 163 -5.43 -1.45 19.20
C ILE A 163 -5.51 -2.78 18.46
N ILE A 164 -5.50 -2.76 17.12
CA ILE A 164 -5.59 -3.97 16.30
C ILE A 164 -4.41 -4.91 16.61
N PHE A 165 -3.19 -4.36 16.73
CA PHE A 165 -2.00 -5.14 17.05
C PHE A 165 -2.10 -5.80 18.43
N TYR A 166 -2.46 -5.06 19.48
CA TYR A 166 -2.57 -5.63 20.82
C TYR A 166 -3.71 -6.64 20.94
N LEU A 167 -4.84 -6.43 20.24
CA LEU A 167 -5.91 -7.42 20.17
C LEU A 167 -5.45 -8.69 19.47
N ALA A 168 -4.77 -8.58 18.33
CA ALA A 168 -4.22 -9.72 17.61
C ALA A 168 -3.21 -10.50 18.48
N MET A 169 -2.31 -9.78 19.15
CA MET A 169 -1.34 -10.37 20.07
C MET A 169 -2.01 -11.05 21.28
N GLY A 170 -3.05 -10.43 21.84
CA GLY A 170 -3.85 -10.99 22.92
C GLY A 170 -4.52 -12.31 22.50
N LEU A 171 -5.13 -12.34 21.31
CA LEU A 171 -5.73 -13.55 20.73
C LEU A 171 -4.69 -14.64 20.50
N CYS A 172 -3.52 -14.31 19.94
CA CYS A 172 -2.43 -15.27 19.78
C CYS A 172 -1.98 -15.85 21.14
N CYS A 173 -1.90 -15.03 22.18
CA CYS A 173 -1.55 -15.49 23.53
C CYS A 173 -2.59 -16.48 24.08
N LEU A 174 -3.88 -16.20 23.91
CA LEU A 174 -4.96 -17.11 24.30
C LEU A 174 -4.86 -18.45 23.55
N LEU A 175 -4.66 -18.42 22.23
CA LEU A 175 -4.51 -19.64 21.42
C LEU A 175 -3.30 -20.48 21.83
N ILE A 176 -2.16 -19.86 22.11
CA ILE A 176 -0.95 -20.56 22.59
C ILE A 176 -1.21 -21.21 23.97
N ASN A 177 -1.95 -20.52 24.84
CA ASN A 177 -2.29 -21.08 26.15
C ASN A 177 -3.25 -22.26 26.05
N GLU A 178 -4.29 -22.18 25.21
CA GLU A 178 -5.23 -23.28 25.02
C GLU A 178 -4.60 -24.50 24.34
N THR A 179 -3.82 -24.30 23.28
CA THR A 179 -3.06 -25.38 22.64
C THR A 179 -2.08 -26.04 23.60
N GLY A 180 -1.40 -25.25 24.43
CA GLY A 180 -0.53 -25.76 25.50
C GLY A 180 -1.27 -26.59 26.56
N ARG A 181 -2.52 -26.25 26.89
CA ARG A 181 -3.37 -27.05 27.80
C ARG A 181 -3.82 -28.35 27.13
N LEU A 182 -4.24 -28.31 25.88
CA LEU A 182 -4.67 -29.48 25.11
C LEU A 182 -3.56 -30.52 24.99
N ILE A 183 -2.34 -30.10 24.62
CA ILE A 183 -1.18 -30.99 24.51
C ILE A 183 -0.87 -31.69 25.85
N LYS A 184 -1.01 -30.98 26.98
CA LYS A 184 -0.80 -31.57 28.31
C LYS A 184 -1.84 -32.63 28.65
N ARG A 185 -3.10 -32.43 28.26
CA ARG A 185 -4.17 -33.44 28.47
C ARG A 185 -3.90 -34.70 27.66
N LEU A 186 -3.61 -34.54 26.37
CA LEU A 186 -3.29 -35.66 25.47
C LEU A 186 -2.10 -36.51 25.98
N LYS A 187 -1.08 -35.87 26.54
CA LYS A 187 0.09 -36.57 27.10
C LYS A 187 -0.21 -37.31 28.42
N HIS A 188 -1.25 -36.91 29.16
CA HIS A 188 -1.65 -37.58 30.39
C HIS A 188 -2.58 -38.79 30.10
N GLU A 189 -3.25 -38.79 28.96
CA GLU A 189 -4.14 -39.87 28.51
C GLU A 189 -3.41 -40.98 27.72
N SER A 190 -2.16 -40.73 27.28
CA SER A 190 -1.25 -41.69 26.63
C SER A 190 -0.27 -42.34 27.58
#